data_AF-A0A6M8NKN0-F1
#
_entry.id   AF-A0A6M8NKN0-F1
#
_cell.length_a   1.000
_cell.length_b   1.000
_cell.length_c   1.000
_cell.angle_alpha   90.00
_cell.angle_beta   90.00
_cell.angle_gamma   90.00
#
_symmetry.space_group_name_H-M   'P 1'
#
loop_
_entity.id
_entity.type
_entity.pdbx_description
1 polymer ?
#
loop_
_entity_poly.entity_id
_entity_poly.type
_entity_poly.pdbx_seq_one_letter_code
_entity_poly.pdbx_strand_id
1 'polypeptide(L)'
;MKKIKHPRTLKLKKNYIPKKQINDELEIYKNGIFNFFISKILEDIENGIFTPKMERINIEKWKKTHCTNDSLNEEHLKMVNTKKPIIQAEISIDKFEIIDGNHRFEKAFRDGKKTINSYKIYVEELIPYFYDQKGYECFVKYWNSKLDEL
;
A
#
# COMPACT_ATOMS: atom_id res chain seq x y z
N MET A 1 -30.24 -1.84 21.62
CA MET A 1 -29.22 -2.91 21.49
C MET A 1 -27.88 -2.26 21.14
N LYS A 2 -26.77 -2.58 21.83
CA LYS A 2 -25.44 -2.09 21.45
C LYS A 2 -25.04 -2.81 20.15
N LYS A 3 -24.84 -2.07 19.05
CA LYS A 3 -24.23 -2.64 17.85
C LYS A 3 -22.85 -3.17 18.22
N ILE A 4 -22.61 -4.46 17.97
CA ILE A 4 -21.28 -5.06 18.11
C ILE A 4 -20.43 -4.44 17.00
N LYS A 5 -19.28 -3.86 17.37
CA LYS A 5 -18.37 -3.27 16.39
C LYS A 5 -17.62 -4.38 15.66
N HIS A 6 -17.39 -4.19 14.37
CA HIS A 6 -16.59 -5.11 13.57
C HIS A 6 -15.17 -5.22 14.14
N PRO A 7 -14.54 -6.42 14.17
CA PRO A 7 -13.21 -6.61 14.77
C PRO A 7 -12.10 -5.75 14.12
N ARG A 8 -12.29 -5.37 12.85
CA ARG A 8 -11.36 -4.51 12.09
C ARG A 8 -11.63 -3.00 12.23
N THR A 9 -12.53 -2.59 13.12
CA THR A 9 -12.82 -1.17 13.35
C THR A 9 -11.56 -0.44 13.84
N LEU A 10 -11.17 0.61 13.12
CA LEU A 10 -10.01 1.42 13.45
C LEU A 10 -10.35 2.45 14.53
N LYS A 11 -9.42 2.63 15.47
CA LYS A 11 -9.53 3.68 16.51
C LYS A 11 -8.91 4.97 16.00
N LEU A 12 -9.72 6.03 15.97
CA LEU A 12 -9.24 7.38 15.64
C LEU A 12 -8.35 7.92 16.76
N LYS A 13 -7.11 8.30 16.41
CA LYS A 13 -6.18 8.99 17.30
C LYS A 13 -6.37 10.50 17.10
N LYS A 14 -6.80 11.21 18.15
CA LYS A 14 -7.08 12.67 18.11
C LYS A 14 -5.88 13.52 17.68
N ASN A 15 -4.67 13.08 18.01
CA ASN A 15 -3.42 13.79 17.69
C ASN A 15 -2.52 12.85 16.88
N TYR A 16 -2.99 12.43 15.72
CA TYR A 16 -2.15 11.64 14.81
C TYR A 16 -0.98 12.50 14.34
N ILE A 17 0.23 12.00 14.59
CA ILE A 17 1.46 12.63 14.13
C ILE A 17 2.01 11.71 13.03
N PRO A 18 2.06 12.16 11.76
CA PRO A 18 2.70 11.42 10.69
C PRO A 18 4.14 11.06 11.05
N LYS A 19 4.58 9.87 10.62
CA LYS A 19 6.00 9.52 10.70
C LYS A 19 6.81 10.56 9.92
N LYS A 20 7.99 10.88 10.45
CA LYS A 20 8.99 11.70 9.77
C LYS A 20 9.95 10.76 9.05
N GLN A 21 10.30 11.08 7.82
CA GLN A 21 11.41 10.43 7.14
C GLN A 21 12.71 11.18 7.44
N ILE A 22 13.83 10.45 7.40
CA ILE A 22 15.15 11.03 7.57
C ILE A 22 15.71 11.53 6.22
N ASN A 23 15.37 10.84 5.13
CA ASN A 23 15.91 11.10 3.80
C ASN A 23 15.18 12.25 3.09
N ASP A 24 15.85 12.88 2.13
CA ASP A 24 15.29 14.01 1.37
C ASP A 24 14.34 13.57 0.24
N GLU A 25 14.45 12.32 -0.22
CA GLU A 25 13.59 11.79 -1.28
C GLU A 25 12.22 11.41 -0.74
N LEU A 26 11.22 12.23 -1.06
CA LEU A 26 9.84 12.08 -0.63
C LEU A 26 9.02 11.32 -1.69
N GLU A 27 8.68 10.07 -1.41
CA GLU A 27 7.76 9.30 -2.25
C GLU A 27 6.41 9.10 -1.55
N ILE A 28 5.34 9.54 -2.21
CA ILE A 28 3.97 9.48 -1.70
C ILE A 28 3.07 8.81 -2.73
N TYR A 29 2.35 7.78 -2.30
CA TYR A 29 1.24 7.23 -3.08
C TYR A 29 -0.01 8.06 -2.81
N LYS A 30 -0.59 8.61 -3.88
CA LYS A 30 -1.78 9.46 -3.83
C LYS A 30 -3.01 8.65 -4.21
N ASN A 31 -3.91 8.43 -3.26
CA ASN A 31 -5.22 7.83 -3.50
C ASN A 31 -6.34 8.81 -3.11
N GLY A 32 -6.61 9.77 -4.00
CA GLY A 32 -7.49 10.88 -3.72
C GLY A 32 -6.97 11.74 -2.56
N ILE A 33 -7.72 11.81 -1.45
CA ILE A 33 -7.31 12.51 -0.23
C ILE A 33 -6.49 11.61 0.73
N PHE A 34 -6.34 10.32 0.41
CA PHE A 34 -5.59 9.37 1.20
C PHE A 34 -4.17 9.26 0.64
N ASN A 35 -3.24 9.95 1.30
CA ASN A 35 -1.83 9.99 0.89
C ASN A 35 -1.00 9.11 1.82
N PHE A 36 -0.21 8.20 1.24
CA PHE A 36 0.61 7.24 1.98
C PHE A 36 2.09 7.48 1.75
N PHE A 37 2.86 7.39 2.82
CA PHE A 37 4.27 7.74 2.87
C PHE A 37 5.14 6.53 2.47
N ILE A 38 5.33 6.34 1.16
CA ILE A 38 5.99 5.14 0.59
C ILE A 38 7.45 5.05 0.99
N SER A 39 8.21 6.14 0.84
CA SER A 39 9.62 6.18 1.22
C SER A 39 9.80 5.80 2.70
N LYS A 40 8.89 6.24 3.59
CA LYS A 40 8.94 5.88 5.01
C LYS A 40 8.57 4.42 5.29
N ILE A 41 7.66 3.83 4.51
CA ILE A 41 7.39 2.38 4.59
C ILE A 41 8.65 1.60 4.24
N LEU A 42 9.31 1.96 3.13
CA LEU A 42 10.54 1.30 2.68
C LEU A 42 11.68 1.47 3.70
N GLU A 43 11.89 2.68 4.22
CA GLU A 43 12.88 2.98 5.25
C GLU A 43 12.67 2.11 6.49
N ASP A 44 11.43 1.97 6.97
CA ASP A 44 11.14 1.17 8.15
C ASP A 44 11.30 -0.34 7.90
N ILE A 45 11.05 -0.82 6.66
CA ILE A 45 11.31 -2.20 6.26
C ILE A 45 12.81 -2.48 6.24
N GLU A 46 13.60 -1.60 5.61
CA GLU A 46 15.04 -1.74 5.49
C GLU A 46 15.73 -1.70 6.86
N ASN A 47 15.24 -0.86 7.78
CA ASN A 47 15.73 -0.75 9.15
C ASN A 47 15.19 -1.83 10.11
N GLY A 48 14.33 -2.75 9.63
CA GLY A 48 13.73 -3.80 10.45
C GLY A 48 12.69 -3.32 11.48
N ILE A 49 12.27 -2.05 11.40
CA ILE A 49 11.23 -1.45 12.26
C ILE A 49 9.84 -1.99 11.88
N PHE A 50 9.64 -2.30 10.60
CA PHE A 50 8.40 -2.85 10.08
C PHE A 50 8.68 -4.11 9.26
N THR A 51 8.07 -5.23 9.64
CA THR A 51 8.25 -6.52 8.95
C THR A 51 6.90 -6.98 8.38
N PRO A 52 6.47 -6.45 7.21
CA PRO A 52 5.20 -6.84 6.60
C PRO A 52 5.24 -8.29 6.14
N LYS A 53 4.05 -8.90 6.01
CA LYS A 53 3.92 -10.24 5.46
C LYS A 53 4.44 -10.27 4.01
N MET A 54 5.32 -11.22 3.71
CA MET A 54 5.72 -11.50 2.34
C MET A 54 4.69 -12.38 1.62
N GLU A 55 4.31 -12.02 0.41
CA GLU A 55 3.38 -12.76 -0.44
C GLU A 55 3.94 -12.92 -1.86
N ARG A 56 3.58 -14.02 -2.53
CA ARG A 56 3.86 -14.20 -3.96
C ARG A 56 2.58 -13.92 -4.75
N ILE A 57 2.56 -12.82 -5.48
CA ILE A 57 1.44 -12.48 -6.36
C ILE A 57 1.55 -13.30 -7.64
N ASN A 58 0.44 -13.89 -8.07
CA ASN A 58 0.29 -14.40 -9.43
C ASN A 58 -0.01 -13.22 -10.38
N ILE A 59 0.90 -12.97 -11.32
CA ILE A 59 0.87 -11.75 -12.16
C ILE A 59 -0.35 -11.74 -13.08
N GLU A 60 -0.66 -12.85 -13.75
CA GLU A 60 -1.80 -12.94 -14.67
C GLU A 60 -3.14 -12.76 -13.95
N LYS A 61 -3.29 -13.42 -12.78
CA LYS A 61 -4.49 -13.28 -11.95
C LYS A 61 -4.66 -11.84 -11.48
N TRP A 62 -3.56 -11.18 -11.09
CA TRP A 62 -3.57 -9.79 -10.67
C TRP A 62 -4.05 -8.86 -11.79
N LYS A 63 -3.47 -8.94 -13.01
CA LYS A 63 -3.88 -8.11 -14.15
C LYS A 63 -5.34 -8.35 -14.59
N LYS A 64 -5.88 -9.56 -14.37
CA LYS A 64 -7.30 -9.85 -14.65
C LYS A 64 -8.27 -9.22 -13.65
N THR A 65 -7.81 -8.92 -12.44
CA THR A 65 -8.65 -8.48 -11.32
C THR A 65 -8.44 -7.02 -10.93
N HIS A 66 -7.38 -6.38 -11.44
CA HIS A 66 -7.02 -5.00 -11.15
C HIS A 66 -6.80 -4.24 -12.45
N CYS A 67 -7.28 -3.00 -12.51
CA CYS A 67 -6.92 -2.08 -13.58
C CYS A 67 -5.46 -1.65 -13.41
N THR A 68 -4.65 -1.75 -14.47
CA THR A 68 -3.31 -1.17 -14.48
C THR A 68 -3.39 0.26 -15.01
N ASN A 69 -2.84 1.23 -14.28
CA ASN A 69 -2.66 2.59 -14.81
C ASN A 69 -1.40 2.61 -15.69
N ASP A 70 -1.60 2.95 -16.96
CA ASP A 70 -0.66 2.75 -18.07
C ASP A 70 0.42 3.85 -18.24
N SER A 71 0.68 4.68 -17.22
CA SER A 71 1.74 5.69 -17.32
C SER A 71 3.11 5.12 -16.95
N LEU A 72 3.57 4.11 -17.69
CA LEU A 72 4.87 3.49 -17.47
C LEU A 72 5.94 4.14 -18.35
N ASN A 73 7.05 4.51 -17.73
CA ASN A 73 8.21 5.00 -18.46
C ASN A 73 9.03 3.79 -18.97
N GLU A 74 9.08 3.63 -20.30
CA GLU A 74 9.79 2.53 -20.98
C GLU A 74 11.30 2.50 -20.70
N GLU A 75 11.94 3.65 -20.48
CA GLU A 75 13.36 3.70 -20.12
C GLU A 75 13.57 3.19 -18.69
N HIS A 76 12.69 3.59 -17.77
CA HIS A 76 12.75 3.15 -16.38
C HIS A 76 12.54 1.63 -16.27
N LEU A 77 11.66 1.05 -17.11
CA LEU A 77 11.45 -0.41 -17.17
C LEU A 77 12.71 -1.20 -17.49
N LYS A 78 13.71 -0.65 -18.18
CA LYS A 78 14.94 -1.41 -18.49
C LYS A 78 15.86 -1.56 -17.28
N MET A 79 15.77 -0.64 -16.32
CA MET A 79 16.68 -0.54 -15.18
C MET A 79 16.13 -1.20 -13.90
N VAL A 80 14.83 -1.47 -13.81
CA VAL A 80 14.24 -1.99 -12.57
C VAL A 80 14.65 -3.42 -12.27
N ASN A 81 15.00 -3.66 -11.00
CA ASN A 81 15.33 -4.98 -10.49
C ASN A 81 14.07 -5.71 -9.99
N THR A 82 13.62 -6.72 -10.73
CA THR A 82 12.44 -7.55 -10.40
C THR A 82 12.68 -8.56 -9.28
N LYS A 83 13.88 -8.63 -8.70
CA LYS A 83 14.15 -9.41 -7.47
C LYS A 83 13.73 -8.66 -6.21
N LYS A 84 13.66 -7.32 -6.25
CA LYS A 84 13.17 -6.53 -5.12
C LYS A 84 11.64 -6.69 -5.02
N PRO A 85 11.09 -6.97 -3.82
CA PRO A 85 9.64 -7.05 -3.64
C PRO A 85 8.95 -5.74 -4.03
N ILE A 86 7.72 -5.83 -4.53
CA ILE A 86 6.80 -4.67 -4.66
C ILE A 86 6.02 -4.47 -3.36
N ILE A 87 5.26 -3.38 -3.23
CA ILE A 87 4.36 -3.18 -2.09
C ILE A 87 2.92 -3.23 -2.57
N GLN A 88 2.13 -4.13 -1.98
CA GLN A 88 0.68 -4.10 -2.07
C GLN A 88 0.10 -3.68 -0.71
N ALA A 89 -0.94 -2.85 -0.73
CA ALA A 89 -1.62 -2.40 0.48
C ALA A 89 -3.12 -2.48 0.33
N GLU A 90 -3.79 -2.82 1.44
CA GLU A 90 -5.24 -2.84 1.52
C GLU A 90 -5.80 -1.41 1.61
N ILE A 91 -6.45 -0.97 0.54
CA ILE A 91 -7.03 0.39 0.45
C ILE A 91 -8.54 0.40 0.67
N SER A 92 -9.18 -0.77 0.55
CA SER A 92 -10.59 -1.04 0.83
C SER A 92 -10.69 -2.48 1.31
N ILE A 93 -11.78 -2.84 1.98
CA ILE A 93 -11.92 -4.14 2.65
C ILE A 93 -11.67 -5.27 1.64
N ASP A 94 -10.63 -6.08 1.94
CA ASP A 94 -10.16 -7.20 1.13
C ASP A 94 -9.72 -6.85 -0.30
N LYS A 95 -9.52 -5.56 -0.60
CA LYS A 95 -9.04 -5.04 -1.89
C LYS A 95 -7.66 -4.41 -1.72
N PHE A 96 -6.70 -4.98 -2.43
CA PHE A 96 -5.30 -4.59 -2.40
C PHE A 96 -4.92 -3.88 -3.68
N GLU A 97 -4.09 -2.85 -3.58
CA GLU A 97 -3.49 -2.16 -4.72
C GLU A 97 -1.97 -2.15 -4.61
N ILE A 98 -1.26 -2.10 -5.75
CA ILE A 98 0.19 -1.91 -5.78
C ILE A 98 0.46 -0.42 -5.56
N ILE A 99 0.98 -0.10 -4.37
CA ILE A 99 1.29 1.28 -3.97
C ILE A 99 2.77 1.65 -4.22
N ASP A 100 3.63 0.65 -4.43
CA ASP A 100 5.01 0.82 -4.89
C ASP A 100 5.43 -0.37 -5.77
N GLY A 101 6.20 -0.10 -6.82
CA GLY A 101 6.80 -1.13 -7.66
C GLY A 101 6.01 -1.48 -8.92
N ASN A 102 5.12 -0.61 -9.40
CA ASN A 102 4.38 -0.82 -10.66
C ASN A 102 5.32 -1.12 -11.85
N HIS A 103 6.44 -0.41 -11.98
CA HIS A 103 7.46 -0.71 -13.00
C HIS A 103 8.08 -2.10 -12.83
N ARG A 104 8.35 -2.53 -11.59
CA ARG A 104 8.87 -3.89 -11.31
C ARG A 104 7.83 -4.96 -11.65
N PHE A 105 6.56 -4.72 -11.34
CA PHE A 105 5.46 -5.61 -11.68
C PHE A 105 5.32 -5.75 -13.20
N GLU A 106 5.28 -4.64 -13.94
CA GLU A 106 5.17 -4.68 -15.41
C GLU A 106 6.40 -5.33 -16.04
N LYS A 107 7.61 -5.02 -15.59
CA LYS A 107 8.81 -5.69 -16.10
C LYS A 107 8.73 -7.20 -15.88
N ALA A 108 8.33 -7.65 -14.70
CA ALA A 108 8.19 -9.08 -14.41
C ALA A 108 7.15 -9.74 -15.34
N PHE A 109 6.04 -9.06 -15.62
CA PHE A 109 5.05 -9.51 -16.60
C PHE A 109 5.65 -9.65 -18.00
N ARG A 110 6.34 -8.61 -18.51
CA ARG A 110 6.95 -8.62 -19.84
C ARG A 110 8.09 -9.63 -19.99
N ASP A 111 8.82 -9.88 -18.92
CA ASP A 111 9.85 -10.93 -18.85
C ASP A 111 9.26 -12.35 -18.76
N GLY A 112 7.93 -12.51 -18.83
CA GLY A 112 7.25 -13.81 -18.79
C GLY A 112 7.24 -14.48 -17.42
N LYS A 113 7.46 -13.72 -16.32
CA LYS A 113 7.39 -14.29 -14.97
C LYS A 113 5.93 -14.60 -14.60
N LYS A 114 5.73 -15.75 -13.93
CA LYS A 114 4.42 -16.15 -13.41
C LYS A 114 4.06 -15.45 -12.10
N THR A 115 5.08 -15.10 -11.31
CA THR A 115 4.91 -14.54 -9.96
C THR A 115 5.92 -13.44 -9.65
N ILE A 116 5.55 -12.52 -8.76
CA ILE A 116 6.43 -11.52 -8.17
C ILE A 116 6.26 -11.51 -6.65
N ASN A 117 7.36 -11.29 -5.92
CA ASN A 117 7.32 -11.12 -4.48
C ASN A 117 6.75 -9.74 -4.13
N SER A 118 5.92 -9.68 -3.10
CA SER A 118 5.39 -8.43 -2.57
C SER A 118 5.41 -8.42 -1.05
N TYR A 119 5.57 -7.23 -0.48
CA TYR A 119 5.15 -6.94 0.88
C TYR A 119 3.66 -6.66 0.86
N LYS A 120 2.90 -7.43 1.65
CA LYS A 120 1.47 -7.26 1.83
C LYS A 120 1.21 -6.52 3.12
N ILE A 121 0.63 -5.33 3.01
CA ILE A 121 0.33 -4.45 4.13
C ILE A 121 -1.18 -4.40 4.32
N TYR A 122 -1.65 -4.85 5.47
CA TYR A 122 -3.06 -4.69 5.86
C TYR A 122 -3.32 -3.27 6.34
N VAL A 123 -4.58 -2.85 6.28
CA VAL A 123 -4.93 -1.47 6.62
C VAL A 123 -4.47 -1.07 8.02
N GLU A 124 -4.54 -1.98 8.99
CA GLU A 124 -4.15 -1.74 10.38
C GLU A 124 -2.65 -1.42 10.51
N GLU A 125 -1.83 -2.01 9.63
CA GLU A 125 -0.38 -1.79 9.52
C GLU A 125 -0.05 -0.53 8.71
N LEU A 126 -0.94 -0.12 7.80
CA LEU A 126 -0.78 1.05 6.94
C LEU A 126 -1.01 2.37 7.70
N ILE A 127 -1.80 2.34 8.79
CA ILE A 127 -2.22 3.51 9.57
C ILE A 127 -1.08 4.45 9.98
N PRO A 128 0.09 3.98 10.45
CA PRO A 128 1.21 4.87 10.82
C PRO A 128 1.86 5.61 9.65
N TYR A 129 1.50 5.26 8.41
CA TYR A 129 2.13 5.75 7.18
C TYR A 129 1.25 6.71 6.40
N PHE A 130 0.15 7.21 6.99
CA PHE A 130 -0.53 8.36 6.42
C PHE A 130 0.38 9.59 6.47
N TYR A 131 0.47 10.27 5.33
CA TYR A 131 1.34 11.43 5.14
C TYR A 131 0.89 12.64 5.97
N ASP A 132 -0.42 12.81 6.13
CA ASP A 132 -1.00 13.93 6.88
C ASP A 132 -2.19 13.51 7.74
N GLN A 133 -2.49 14.35 8.75
CA GLN A 133 -3.58 14.11 9.69
C GLN A 133 -4.95 14.08 9.01
N LYS A 134 -5.19 14.94 8.01
CA LYS A 134 -6.48 15.05 7.34
C LYS A 134 -6.82 13.76 6.60
N GLY A 135 -5.88 13.25 5.81
CA GLY A 135 -6.00 11.98 5.08
C GLY A 135 -6.23 10.82 6.04
N TYR A 136 -5.46 10.75 7.13
CA TYR A 136 -5.65 9.74 8.18
C TYR A 136 -7.07 9.76 8.77
N GLU A 137 -7.55 10.92 9.21
CA GLU A 137 -8.86 11.04 9.85
C GLU A 137 -10.00 10.70 8.90
N CYS A 138 -9.92 11.20 7.66
CA CYS A 138 -10.88 10.88 6.62
C CYS A 138 -10.90 9.39 6.30
N PHE A 139 -9.71 8.76 6.25
CA PHE A 139 -9.62 7.34 5.95
C PHE A 139 -10.19 6.47 7.08
N VAL A 140 -9.88 6.76 8.35
CA VAL A 140 -10.46 6.02 9.49
C VAL A 140 -11.98 6.10 9.49
N LYS A 141 -12.55 7.27 9.16
CA LYS A 141 -14.00 7.44 9.03
C LYS A 141 -14.56 6.61 7.87
N TYR A 142 -13.93 6.70 6.69
CA TYR A 142 -14.31 5.92 5.50
C TYR A 142 -14.28 4.41 5.78
N TRP A 143 -13.16 3.90 6.31
CA TRP A 143 -12.98 2.49 6.62
C TRP A 143 -14.05 1.97 7.58
N ASN A 144 -14.26 2.69 8.69
CA ASN A 144 -15.26 2.30 9.68
C ASN A 144 -16.68 2.35 9.11
N SER A 145 -17.01 3.33 8.26
CA SER A 145 -18.31 3.33 7.58
C SER A 145 -18.50 2.12 6.65
N LYS A 146 -17.43 1.65 6.01
CA LYS A 146 -17.49 0.44 5.16
C LYS A 146 -17.63 -0.84 5.96
N LEU A 147 -17.04 -0.91 7.15
CA LEU A 147 -17.27 -2.03 8.06
C LEU A 147 -18.67 -2.06 8.64
N ASP A 148 -19.32 -0.90 8.82
CA ASP A 148 -20.71 -0.83 9.29
C ASP A 148 -21.72 -1.26 8.21
N GLU A 149 -21.29 -1.33 6.94
CA GLU A 149 -22.08 -1.82 5.79
C GLU A 149 -21.97 -3.36 5.59
N LEU A 150 -21.06 -4.04 6.30
CA LEU A 150 -20.89 -5.50 6.28
C LEU A 150 -21.80 -6.21 7.28
#